data_AF-A0A512L4L1-F1
#
_entry.id   AF-A0A512L4L1-F1
#
_cell.length_a   1.000
_cell.length_b   1.000
_cell.length_c   1.000
_cell.angle_alpha   90.00
_cell.angle_beta   90.00
_cell.angle_gamma   90.00
#
_symmetry.space_group_name_H-M   'P 1'
#
loop_
_entity.id
_entity.type
_entity.pdbx_description
1 polymer ?
#
loop_
_entity_poly.entity_id
_entity_poly.type
_entity_poly.pdbx_seq_one_letter_code
_entity_poly.pdbx_strand_id
1 'polypeptide(L)'
;MLATSGLNNFGDTFRPLLKNHHKGFSLIEMAIVLIIITLVVGGALVPLGAQIEQRKRAQTQKTLDEIKEALIGYALSRGVLPCPSNVTGGIPDGNANCTVTTGVATGYIPWVSLGVNNQDAWGNLIRYAVDTQFTTTFTLQTTGSITIATHNPDGSTPAISSNIPAVVLSLGKNSYGAMSAGGVLQFTPTAFSTNDPDEYQNQKNSSSLFFSHTPAPPGTATTIGGEFDDIVTWISPNILYNRMVAAGKLP
;
A
#
# COMPACT_ATOMS: atom_id res chain seq x y z
N MET A 1 -90.81 -47.95 -59.01
CA MET A 1 -90.49 -49.35 -59.30
C MET A 1 -89.02 -49.56 -58.96
N LEU A 2 -88.76 -50.33 -57.88
CA LEU A 2 -87.51 -51.03 -57.46
C LEU A 2 -86.21 -50.20 -57.35
N ALA A 3 -85.65 -49.92 -56.15
CA ALA A 3 -84.85 -50.79 -55.26
C ALA A 3 -83.48 -51.15 -55.89
N THR A 4 -82.28 -51.08 -55.28
CA THR A 4 -81.76 -51.27 -53.90
C THR A 4 -80.28 -50.74 -53.81
N SER A 5 -79.86 -50.12 -52.70
CA SER A 5 -78.85 -50.59 -51.68
C SER A 5 -77.33 -50.34 -51.90
N GLY A 6 -76.65 -49.85 -50.83
CA GLY A 6 -75.23 -50.10 -50.49
C GLY A 6 -74.36 -48.85 -50.28
N LEU A 7 -74.33 -48.21 -49.09
CA LEU A 7 -73.36 -48.35 -47.97
C LEU A 7 -71.93 -47.78 -48.18
N ASN A 8 -71.70 -46.59 -47.57
CA ASN A 8 -70.66 -46.11 -46.65
C ASN A 8 -69.14 -46.36 -46.83
N ASN A 9 -68.39 -45.27 -46.60
CA ASN A 9 -67.12 -45.04 -45.87
C ASN A 9 -66.03 -44.36 -46.72
N PHE A 10 -65.69 -43.07 -46.52
CA PHE A 10 -64.95 -42.42 -45.41
C PHE A 10 -63.56 -43.04 -45.16
N GLY A 11 -62.51 -42.25 -45.43
CA GLY A 11 -61.12 -42.61 -45.15
C GLY A 11 -60.10 -41.63 -45.73
N ASP A 12 -59.99 -40.45 -45.12
CA ASP A 12 -58.93 -39.47 -45.35
C ASP A 12 -57.54 -40.07 -45.07
N THR A 13 -56.64 -39.99 -46.05
CA THR A 13 -55.23 -40.35 -45.89
C THR A 13 -54.47 -39.25 -45.16
N PHE A 14 -54.19 -39.48 -43.87
CA PHE A 14 -53.38 -38.64 -43.00
C PHE A 14 -51.89 -38.61 -43.44
N ARG A 15 -51.34 -37.42 -43.65
CA ARG A 15 -49.89 -37.17 -43.82
C ARG A 15 -49.19 -37.24 -42.46
N PRO A 16 -48.07 -37.97 -42.29
CA PRO A 16 -47.31 -37.95 -41.05
C PRO A 16 -46.48 -36.66 -40.94
N LEU A 17 -46.74 -35.87 -39.89
CA LEU A 17 -45.91 -34.75 -39.46
C LEU A 17 -44.60 -35.32 -38.87
N LEU A 18 -43.45 -34.96 -39.47
CA LEU A 18 -42.13 -35.24 -38.91
C LEU A 18 -41.98 -34.51 -37.56
N LYS A 19 -42.04 -35.28 -36.48
CA LYS A 19 -41.88 -34.83 -35.10
C LYS A 19 -40.39 -34.64 -34.79
N ASN A 20 -39.91 -33.40 -34.85
CA ASN A 20 -38.59 -33.04 -34.34
C ASN A 20 -38.54 -33.31 -32.83
N HIS A 21 -37.76 -34.31 -32.43
CA HIS A 21 -37.47 -34.56 -31.02
C HIS A 21 -36.44 -33.55 -30.55
N HIS A 22 -36.92 -32.49 -29.89
CA HIS A 22 -36.05 -31.66 -29.08
C HIS A 22 -35.54 -32.51 -27.91
N LYS A 23 -34.27 -32.92 -27.97
CA LYS A 23 -33.59 -33.53 -26.82
C LYS A 23 -33.47 -32.44 -25.75
N GLY A 24 -34.38 -32.46 -24.77
CA GLY A 24 -34.27 -31.60 -23.58
C GLY A 24 -33.06 -32.02 -22.75
N PHE A 25 -32.34 -31.04 -22.21
CA PHE A 25 -31.23 -31.28 -21.30
C PHE A 25 -31.71 -32.05 -20.07
N SER A 26 -30.94 -33.06 -19.65
CA SER A 26 -31.28 -33.84 -18.47
C SER A 26 -31.07 -32.99 -17.20
N LEU A 27 -31.94 -33.16 -16.21
CA LEU A 27 -31.81 -32.50 -14.90
C LEU A 27 -30.43 -32.73 -14.27
N ILE A 28 -29.85 -33.92 -14.49
CA ILE A 28 -28.52 -34.25 -13.96
C ILE A 28 -27.39 -33.53 -14.69
N GLU A 29 -27.53 -33.28 -16.00
CA GLU A 29 -26.54 -32.53 -16.78
C GLU A 29 -26.49 -31.07 -16.31
N MET A 30 -27.65 -30.46 -16.06
CA MET A 30 -27.72 -29.12 -15.49
C MET A 30 -27.19 -29.07 -14.05
N ALA A 31 -27.44 -30.10 -13.23
CA ALA A 31 -26.89 -30.19 -11.88
C ALA A 31 -25.34 -30.26 -11.88
N ILE A 32 -24.75 -31.07 -12.77
CA ILE A 32 -23.29 -31.18 -12.91
C ILE A 32 -22.71 -29.86 -13.42
N VAL A 33 -23.33 -29.21 -14.41
CA VAL A 33 -22.87 -27.91 -14.92
C VAL A 33 -22.88 -26.85 -13.82
N LEU A 34 -23.91 -26.78 -12.99
CA LEU A 34 -23.98 -25.83 -11.88
C LEU A 34 -22.92 -26.11 -10.81
N ILE A 35 -22.62 -27.39 -10.52
CA ILE A 35 -21.53 -27.77 -9.61
C ILE A 35 -20.16 -27.35 -10.18
N ILE A 36 -19.94 -27.56 -11.47
CA ILE A 36 -18.69 -27.14 -12.12
C ILE A 36 -18.56 -25.61 -12.12
N ILE A 37 -19.63 -24.87 -12.46
CA ILE A 37 -19.61 -23.40 -12.46
C ILE A 37 -19.34 -22.87 -11.04
N THR A 38 -19.99 -23.43 -10.02
CA THR A 38 -19.75 -23.00 -8.63
C THR A 38 -18.34 -23.31 -8.16
N LEU A 39 -17.76 -24.45 -8.55
CA LEU A 39 -16.36 -24.77 -8.26
C LEU A 39 -15.38 -23.83 -8.99
N VAL A 40 -15.64 -23.52 -10.27
CA VAL A 40 -14.78 -22.63 -11.07
C VAL A 40 -14.84 -21.19 -10.57
N VAL A 41 -16.05 -20.67 -10.31
CA VAL A 41 -16.23 -19.31 -9.79
C VAL A 41 -15.72 -19.22 -8.35
N GLY A 42 -15.97 -20.23 -7.51
CA GLY A 42 -15.47 -20.29 -6.14
C GLY A 42 -13.94 -20.35 -6.04
N GLY A 43 -13.28 -21.08 -6.94
CA GLY A 43 -11.81 -21.15 -7.00
C GLY A 43 -11.14 -19.90 -7.56
N ALA A 44 -11.81 -19.14 -8.43
CA ALA A 44 -11.22 -17.98 -9.12
C ALA A 44 -11.23 -16.66 -8.32
N LEU A 45 -12.02 -16.56 -7.24
CA LEU A 45 -12.18 -15.29 -6.50
C LEU A 45 -11.07 -15.00 -5.49
N VAL A 46 -10.42 -16.03 -4.92
CA VAL A 46 -9.33 -15.90 -3.94
C VAL A 46 -8.10 -15.12 -4.45
N PRO A 47 -7.56 -15.34 -5.68
CA PRO A 47 -6.35 -14.65 -6.12
C PRO A 47 -6.54 -13.14 -6.37
N LEU A 48 -7.78 -12.65 -6.52
CA LEU A 48 -8.02 -11.26 -6.86
C LEU A 48 -7.62 -10.29 -5.72
N GLY A 49 -7.91 -10.66 -4.46
CA GLY A 49 -7.56 -9.83 -3.31
C GLY A 49 -6.05 -9.65 -3.15
N ALA A 50 -5.29 -10.74 -3.27
CA ALA A 50 -3.83 -10.71 -3.21
C ALA A 50 -3.23 -9.89 -4.36
N GLN A 51 -3.79 -9.98 -5.58
CA GLN A 51 -3.35 -9.16 -6.71
C GLN A 51 -3.62 -7.67 -6.49
N ILE A 52 -4.78 -7.30 -5.96
CA ILE A 52 -5.09 -5.90 -5.64
C ILE A 52 -4.12 -5.37 -4.58
N GLU A 53 -3.85 -6.15 -3.53
CA GLU A 53 -2.89 -5.76 -2.50
C GLU A 53 -1.47 -5.58 -3.05
N GLN A 54 -1.00 -6.52 -3.87
CA GLN A 54 0.31 -6.41 -4.51
C GLN A 54 0.41 -5.17 -5.40
N ARG A 55 -0.66 -4.84 -6.14
CA ARG A 55 -0.73 -3.60 -6.93
C ARG A 55 -0.68 -2.36 -6.05
N LYS A 56 -1.40 -2.35 -4.92
CA LYS A 56 -1.37 -1.23 -3.96
C LYS A 56 0.02 -1.03 -3.37
N ARG A 57 0.69 -2.10 -2.92
CA ARG A 57 2.08 -2.06 -2.43
C ARG A 57 3.04 -1.52 -3.49
N ALA A 58 2.94 -2.01 -4.73
CA ALA A 58 3.77 -1.52 -5.84
C ALA A 58 3.52 -0.04 -6.16
N GLN A 59 2.25 0.40 -6.14
CA GLN A 59 1.90 1.80 -6.33
C GLN A 59 2.43 2.68 -5.20
N THR A 60 2.33 2.24 -3.95
CA THR A 60 2.87 2.96 -2.79
C THR A 60 4.39 3.08 -2.88
N GLN A 61 5.10 1.99 -3.22
CA GLN A 61 6.55 2.04 -3.39
C GLN A 61 6.95 3.07 -4.45
N LYS A 62 6.24 3.08 -5.59
CA LYS A 62 6.46 4.08 -6.64
C LYS A 62 6.24 5.52 -6.13
N THR A 63 5.18 5.76 -5.37
CA THR A 63 4.92 7.07 -4.75
C THR A 63 6.06 7.46 -3.80
N LEU A 64 6.56 6.53 -2.98
CA LEU A 64 7.68 6.79 -2.06
C LEU A 64 8.97 7.11 -2.81
N ASP A 65 9.25 6.42 -3.91
CA ASP A 65 10.41 6.69 -4.77
C ASP A 65 10.30 8.07 -5.45
N GLU A 66 9.12 8.46 -5.93
CA GLU A 66 8.86 9.81 -6.47
C GLU A 66 9.08 10.90 -5.41
N ILE A 67 8.60 10.68 -4.18
CA ILE A 67 8.83 11.61 -3.05
C ILE A 67 10.33 11.70 -2.71
N LYS A 68 11.03 10.57 -2.69
CA LYS A 68 12.49 10.54 -2.44
C LYS A 68 13.26 11.38 -3.46
N GLU A 69 12.95 11.25 -4.74
CA GLU A 69 13.59 12.08 -5.78
C GLU A 69 13.22 13.56 -5.63
N ALA A 70 11.97 13.88 -5.27
CA ALA A 70 11.56 15.26 -5.00
C ALA A 70 12.29 15.88 -3.79
N LEU A 71 12.51 15.10 -2.72
CA LEU A 71 13.29 15.54 -1.55
C LEU A 71 14.74 15.85 -1.91
N ILE A 72 15.36 14.99 -2.72
CA ILE A 72 16.72 15.24 -3.24
C ILE A 72 16.70 16.51 -4.11
N GLY A 73 15.75 16.64 -5.03
CA GLY A 73 15.59 17.83 -5.88
C GLY A 73 15.39 19.13 -5.07
N TYR A 74 14.64 19.07 -3.97
CA TYR A 74 14.49 20.18 -3.04
C TYR A 74 15.83 20.58 -2.43
N ALA A 75 16.62 19.60 -1.95
CA ALA A 75 17.98 19.85 -1.46
C ALA A 75 18.90 20.44 -2.53
N LEU A 76 18.82 19.98 -3.78
CA LEU A 76 19.61 20.53 -4.88
C LEU A 76 19.27 22.00 -5.17
N SER A 77 18.01 22.42 -4.99
CA SER A 77 17.60 23.80 -5.22
C SER A 77 17.88 24.72 -4.02
N ARG A 78 17.61 24.25 -2.79
CA ARG A 78 17.63 25.05 -1.56
C ARG A 78 18.88 24.86 -0.70
N GLY A 79 19.66 23.81 -0.93
CA GLY A 79 20.82 23.45 -0.11
C GLY A 79 20.48 22.71 1.19
N VAL A 80 19.19 22.43 1.44
CA VAL A 80 18.66 21.82 2.67
C VAL A 80 17.54 20.84 2.32
N LEU A 81 17.33 19.80 3.12
CA LEU A 81 16.12 18.99 3.07
C LEU A 81 14.95 19.79 3.70
N PRO A 82 13.72 19.65 3.18
CA PRO A 82 12.59 20.36 3.75
C PRO A 82 12.24 19.79 5.13
N CYS A 83 11.72 20.65 6.01
CA CYS A 83 11.10 20.21 7.25
C CYS A 83 9.76 19.50 6.98
N PRO A 84 9.31 18.58 7.85
CA PRO A 84 8.01 17.95 7.71
C PRO A 84 6.87 18.97 7.76
N SER A 85 5.75 18.66 7.10
CA SER A 85 4.49 19.36 7.36
C SER A 85 3.90 18.86 8.67
N ASN A 86 3.49 19.79 9.51
CA ASN A 86 2.90 19.54 10.82
C ASN A 86 1.38 19.71 10.76
N VAL A 87 0.69 18.96 11.62
CA VAL A 87 -0.75 19.12 11.81
C VAL A 87 -0.99 20.42 12.57
N THR A 88 -1.61 21.40 11.92
CA THR A 88 -2.02 22.66 12.55
C THR A 88 -3.53 22.80 12.42
N GLY A 89 -4.29 22.38 13.43
CA GLY A 89 -5.76 22.50 13.41
C GLY A 89 -6.50 21.40 12.64
N GLY A 90 -5.92 20.21 12.50
CA GLY A 90 -6.61 19.02 11.95
C GLY A 90 -5.79 18.31 10.88
N ILE A 91 -5.72 18.89 9.68
CA ILE A 91 -4.96 18.34 8.55
C ILE A 91 -3.62 19.10 8.44
N PRO A 92 -2.50 18.44 8.07
CA PRO A 92 -1.28 19.15 7.73
C PRO A 92 -1.50 20.11 6.55
N ASP A 93 -0.85 21.26 6.56
CA ASP A 93 -0.98 22.26 5.49
C ASP A 93 -0.20 21.89 4.21
N GLY A 94 0.62 20.84 4.27
CA GLY A 94 1.49 20.38 3.20
C GLY A 94 2.73 21.24 2.96
N ASN A 95 2.99 22.25 3.80
CA ASN A 95 4.17 23.12 3.68
C ASN A 95 5.33 22.62 4.55
N ALA A 96 6.56 22.94 4.14
CA ALA A 96 7.75 22.64 4.91
C ALA A 96 7.85 23.56 6.14
N ASN A 97 7.47 23.04 7.31
CA ASN A 97 7.38 23.83 8.55
C ASN A 97 8.32 23.28 9.62
N CYS A 98 9.36 24.02 9.97
CA CYS A 98 10.29 23.61 11.01
C CYS A 98 9.73 23.95 12.39
N THR A 99 9.16 22.97 13.08
CA THR A 99 8.76 23.08 14.50
C THR A 99 9.84 22.58 15.45
N VAL A 100 10.63 21.61 14.99
CA VAL A 100 11.73 20.99 15.73
C VAL A 100 13.05 21.45 15.13
N THR A 101 13.96 21.93 15.98
CA THR A 101 15.26 22.49 15.57
C THR A 101 16.45 21.63 15.97
N THR A 102 16.23 20.55 16.74
CA THR A 102 17.27 19.61 17.17
C THR A 102 16.79 18.17 17.10
N GLY A 103 17.71 17.23 16.83
CA GLY A 103 17.40 15.81 16.69
C GLY A 103 16.65 15.49 15.39
N VAL A 104 15.67 14.59 15.45
CA VAL A 104 14.86 14.18 14.30
C VAL A 104 13.51 14.89 14.34
N ALA A 105 13.20 15.63 13.27
CA ALA A 105 11.88 16.20 13.05
C ALA A 105 10.99 15.17 12.32
N THR A 106 9.84 14.86 12.89
CA THR A 106 8.87 13.90 12.33
C THR A 106 7.53 14.57 12.05
N GLY A 107 6.89 14.21 10.93
CA GLY A 107 5.57 14.70 10.57
C GLY A 107 5.11 14.04 9.27
N TYR A 108 4.46 14.82 8.41
CA TYR A 108 4.02 14.38 7.09
C TYR A 108 4.92 14.98 6.03
N ILE A 109 4.97 14.35 4.85
CA ILE A 109 5.73 14.94 3.74
C ILE A 109 5.17 16.34 3.40
N PRO A 110 6.01 17.34 3.12
CA PRO A 110 5.54 18.67 2.73
C PRO A 110 5.15 18.70 1.25
N TRP A 111 4.03 18.06 0.90
CA TRP A 111 3.63 17.81 -0.49
C TRP A 111 3.40 19.06 -1.33
N VAL A 112 2.95 20.16 -0.73
CA VAL A 112 2.79 21.45 -1.44
C VAL A 112 4.16 22.03 -1.78
N SER A 113 5.11 21.96 -0.85
CA SER A 113 6.49 22.43 -1.08
C SER A 113 7.27 21.55 -2.06
N LEU A 114 6.94 20.26 -2.14
CA LEU A 114 7.59 19.29 -3.01
C LEU A 114 6.90 19.13 -4.38
N GLY A 115 5.63 19.49 -4.51
CA GLY A 115 4.85 19.28 -5.73
C GLY A 115 4.57 17.81 -6.03
N VAL A 116 4.35 16.99 -5.00
CA VAL A 116 4.15 15.53 -5.11
C VAL A 116 2.81 15.08 -4.54
N ASN A 117 2.42 13.82 -4.81
CA ASN A 117 1.27 13.21 -4.15
C ASN A 117 1.58 12.98 -2.65
N ASN A 118 0.57 13.15 -1.80
CA ASN A 118 0.69 13.01 -0.34
C ASN A 118 0.17 11.69 0.22
N GLN A 119 -0.35 10.80 -0.62
CA GLN A 119 -1.04 9.58 -0.18
C GLN A 119 -0.41 8.29 -0.70
N ASP A 120 -0.51 7.24 0.10
CA ASP A 120 -0.34 5.87 -0.37
C ASP A 120 -1.60 5.32 -1.08
N ALA A 121 -1.50 4.09 -1.58
CA ALA A 121 -2.60 3.42 -2.28
C ALA A 121 -3.77 2.98 -1.37
N TRP A 122 -3.68 3.20 -0.05
CA TRP A 122 -4.75 2.99 0.92
C TRP A 122 -5.42 4.29 1.37
N GLY A 123 -4.92 5.45 0.92
CA GLY A 123 -5.49 6.76 1.22
C GLY A 123 -4.92 7.40 2.50
N ASN A 124 -3.84 6.85 3.04
CA ASN A 124 -3.15 7.39 4.19
C ASN A 124 -2.11 8.42 3.75
N LEU A 125 -1.96 9.47 4.54
CA LEU A 125 -0.90 10.45 4.36
C LEU A 125 0.47 9.83 4.62
N ILE A 126 1.42 10.13 3.75
CA ILE A 126 2.79 9.64 3.85
C ILE A 126 3.52 10.38 4.98
N ARG A 127 4.15 9.61 5.87
CA ARG A 127 4.97 10.13 6.96
C ARG A 127 6.38 10.45 6.49
N TYR A 128 6.99 11.40 7.18
CA TYR A 128 8.33 11.88 6.89
C TYR A 128 9.09 12.19 8.18
N ALA A 129 10.34 11.76 8.21
CA ALA A 129 11.29 12.06 9.26
C ALA A 129 12.58 12.61 8.64
N VAL A 130 13.13 13.66 9.22
CA VAL A 130 14.37 14.27 8.76
C VAL A 130 15.21 14.65 9.96
N ASP A 131 16.50 14.37 9.88
CA ASP A 131 17.46 14.88 10.83
C ASP A 131 17.61 16.40 10.64
N THR A 132 17.41 17.15 11.72
CA THR A 132 17.45 18.62 11.71
C THR A 132 18.81 19.19 11.29
N GLN A 133 19.89 18.40 11.33
CA GLN A 133 21.17 18.81 10.74
C GLN A 133 21.11 19.00 9.22
N PHE A 134 20.15 18.38 8.53
CA PHE A 134 19.95 18.50 7.10
C PHE A 134 18.86 19.50 6.72
N THR A 135 18.11 20.04 7.69
CA THR A 135 17.13 21.11 7.45
C THR A 135 17.76 22.51 7.53
N THR A 136 19.05 22.56 7.83
CA THR A 136 19.92 23.74 7.74
C THR A 136 21.10 23.43 6.83
N THR A 137 21.96 24.41 6.56
CA THR A 137 23.13 24.22 5.69
C THR A 137 24.01 23.07 6.20
N PHE A 138 24.19 22.04 5.39
CA PHE A 138 25.01 20.87 5.69
C PHE A 138 26.23 20.77 4.79
N THR A 139 27.17 19.89 5.14
CA THR A 139 28.41 19.63 4.39
C THR A 139 28.60 18.14 4.13
N LEU A 140 29.65 17.76 3.40
CA LEU A 140 30.04 16.35 3.22
C LEU A 140 30.40 15.63 4.54
N GLN A 141 30.65 16.38 5.61
CA GLN A 141 30.97 15.84 6.95
C GLN A 141 29.77 15.79 7.87
N THR A 142 28.61 16.33 7.45
CA THR A 142 27.38 16.19 8.23
C THR A 142 26.99 14.71 8.30
N THR A 143 26.50 14.24 9.43
CA THR A 143 26.13 12.83 9.62
C THR A 143 24.71 12.75 10.14
N GLY A 144 23.83 12.00 9.47
CA GLY A 144 22.50 11.75 10.01
C GLY A 144 22.56 10.96 11.33
N SER A 145 21.49 11.04 12.10
CA SER A 145 21.30 10.25 13.32
C SER A 145 20.29 9.12 13.15
N ILE A 146 19.57 9.07 12.01
CA ILE A 146 18.55 8.06 11.78
C ILE A 146 19.20 6.71 11.45
N THR A 147 18.68 5.66 12.09
CA THR A 147 19.03 4.26 11.89
C THR A 147 17.83 3.49 11.36
N ILE A 148 18.04 2.71 10.32
CA ILE A 148 17.08 1.73 9.81
C ILE A 148 17.52 0.35 10.30
N ALA A 149 16.65 -0.34 11.00
CA ALA A 149 16.86 -1.69 11.50
C ALA A 149 15.91 -2.69 10.84
N THR A 150 16.27 -3.96 10.90
CA THR A 150 15.37 -5.10 10.63
C THR A 150 15.18 -5.88 11.92
N HIS A 151 14.18 -6.76 11.96
CA HIS A 151 14.00 -7.71 13.04
C HIS A 151 14.26 -9.12 12.52
N ASN A 152 15.27 -9.79 13.07
CA ASN A 152 15.64 -11.14 12.66
C ASN A 152 14.87 -12.19 13.46
N PRO A 153 14.70 -13.42 12.91
CA PRO A 153 13.97 -14.47 13.62
C PRO A 153 14.49 -14.89 15.00
N ASP A 154 15.74 -14.54 15.32
CA ASP A 154 16.36 -14.76 16.63
C ASP A 154 16.06 -13.64 17.65
N GLY A 155 15.25 -12.65 17.28
CA GLY A 155 14.91 -11.48 18.09
C GLY A 155 15.96 -10.36 18.07
N SER A 156 17.04 -10.52 17.29
CA SER A 156 18.02 -9.44 17.11
C SER A 156 17.48 -8.35 16.19
N THR A 157 17.88 -7.10 16.46
CA THR A 157 17.45 -5.93 15.69
C THR A 157 18.63 -5.22 15.02
N PRO A 158 19.35 -5.87 14.09
CA PRO A 158 20.53 -5.28 13.48
C PRO A 158 20.18 -4.07 12.61
N ALA A 159 21.05 -3.07 12.62
CA ALA A 159 20.97 -1.96 11.69
C ALA A 159 21.26 -2.44 10.27
N ILE A 160 20.35 -2.18 9.34
CA ILE A 160 20.55 -2.38 7.90
C ILE A 160 21.10 -1.11 7.23
N SER A 161 20.89 0.06 7.85
CA SER A 161 21.50 1.31 7.44
C SER A 161 21.59 2.28 8.62
N SER A 162 22.66 3.07 8.65
CA SER A 162 22.88 4.10 9.67
C SER A 162 23.25 5.44 9.03
N ASN A 163 23.30 6.49 9.84
CA ASN A 163 23.62 7.86 9.43
C ASN A 163 22.69 8.42 8.36
N ILE A 164 21.41 8.04 8.42
CA ILE A 164 20.41 8.41 7.43
C ILE A 164 19.95 9.87 7.65
N PRO A 165 19.98 10.72 6.60
CA PRO A 165 19.45 12.08 6.67
C PRO A 165 17.93 12.15 6.82
N ALA A 166 17.19 11.30 6.11
CA ALA A 166 15.73 11.34 6.09
C ALA A 166 15.10 10.01 5.69
N VAL A 167 13.87 9.81 6.17
CA VAL A 167 13.02 8.64 5.96
C VAL A 167 11.64 9.10 5.52
N VAL A 168 11.07 8.39 4.56
CA VAL A 168 9.70 8.53 4.08
C VAL A 168 9.03 7.17 4.26
N LEU A 169 7.84 7.11 4.85
CA LEU A 169 7.16 5.85 5.08
C LEU A 169 5.64 5.92 4.89
N SER A 170 5.08 4.83 4.38
CA SER A 170 3.65 4.51 4.42
C SER A 170 3.40 3.58 5.61
N LEU A 171 2.31 3.82 6.34
CA LEU A 171 1.85 2.98 7.46
C LEU A 171 0.94 1.82 6.98
N GLY A 172 1.18 1.39 5.74
CA GLY A 172 0.61 0.20 5.13
C GLY A 172 -0.92 0.13 5.08
N LYS A 173 -1.41 -1.10 5.04
CA LYS A 173 -2.81 -1.45 4.78
C LYS A 173 -3.65 -1.39 6.05
N ASN A 174 -3.09 -1.80 7.18
CA ASN A 174 -3.76 -1.76 8.48
C ASN A 174 -4.01 -0.31 8.94
N SER A 175 -3.23 0.64 8.41
CA SER A 175 -3.35 2.08 8.65
C SER A 175 -3.22 2.45 10.13
N TYR A 176 -2.58 1.63 10.96
CA TYR A 176 -2.54 1.87 12.41
C TYR A 176 -1.78 3.16 12.74
N GLY A 177 -2.47 4.09 13.42
CA GLY A 177 -1.94 5.42 13.75
C GLY A 177 -1.72 6.34 12.54
N ALA A 178 -2.16 5.95 11.34
CA ALA A 178 -2.09 6.78 10.15
C ALA A 178 -3.12 7.91 10.19
N MET A 179 -2.91 8.94 9.37
CA MET A 179 -3.92 9.96 9.11
C MET A 179 -4.41 9.81 7.68
N SER A 180 -5.72 9.70 7.48
CA SER A 180 -6.30 9.77 6.13
C SER A 180 -6.13 11.16 5.53
N ALA A 181 -6.22 11.27 4.21
CA ALA A 181 -6.20 12.56 3.53
C ALA A 181 -7.30 13.55 3.99
N GLY A 182 -8.39 13.02 4.57
CA GLY A 182 -9.46 13.83 5.17
C GLY A 182 -9.17 14.33 6.58
N GLY A 183 -7.97 14.09 7.14
CA GLY A 183 -7.60 14.51 8.50
C GLY A 183 -8.09 13.61 9.61
N VAL A 184 -8.71 12.48 9.26
CA VAL A 184 -9.16 11.51 10.26
C VAL A 184 -7.96 10.66 10.66
N LEU A 185 -7.59 10.74 11.93
CA LEU A 185 -6.64 9.80 12.55
C LEU A 185 -7.28 8.42 12.62
N GLN A 186 -6.56 7.44 12.08
CA GLN A 186 -6.95 6.05 12.08
C GLN A 186 -6.72 5.41 13.45
N PHE A 187 -7.47 4.35 13.71
CA PHE A 187 -7.45 3.64 14.98
C PHE A 187 -6.05 3.06 15.29
N THR A 188 -5.69 3.11 16.57
CA THR A 188 -4.53 2.39 17.10
C THR A 188 -5.02 1.31 18.05
N PRO A 189 -4.77 0.02 17.77
CA PRO A 189 -5.20 -1.08 18.63
C PRO A 189 -4.72 -0.95 20.07
N THR A 190 -5.54 -1.41 21.01
CA THR A 190 -5.07 -1.66 22.38
C THR A 190 -3.93 -2.67 22.31
N ALA A 191 -2.83 -2.41 23.00
CA ALA A 191 -1.61 -3.23 22.97
C ALA A 191 -0.83 -3.19 21.64
N PHE A 192 -1.05 -2.18 20.76
CA PHE A 192 -0.25 -2.00 19.53
C PHE A 192 1.26 -2.00 19.80
N SER A 193 1.71 -1.31 20.86
CA SER A 193 3.14 -1.28 21.23
C SER A 193 3.75 -2.61 21.64
N THR A 194 2.92 -3.59 22.02
CA THR A 194 3.39 -4.93 22.42
C THR A 194 3.15 -5.97 21.34
N ASN A 195 2.07 -5.83 20.56
CA ASN A 195 1.70 -6.78 19.51
C ASN A 195 2.47 -6.50 18.22
N ASP A 196 2.65 -5.23 17.89
CA ASP A 196 3.26 -4.76 16.64
C ASP A 196 4.34 -3.70 16.96
N PRO A 197 5.36 -4.06 17.78
CA PRO A 197 6.34 -3.11 18.28
C PRO A 197 7.13 -2.38 17.19
N ASP A 198 7.32 -3.01 16.02
CA ASP A 198 8.10 -2.44 14.92
C ASP A 198 7.31 -1.35 14.17
N GLU A 199 6.03 -1.59 13.84
CA GLU A 199 5.12 -0.55 13.30
C GLU A 199 4.86 0.55 14.33
N TYR A 200 4.67 0.17 15.60
CA TYR A 200 4.54 1.12 16.70
C TYR A 200 5.77 2.02 16.81
N GLN A 201 6.97 1.49 16.58
CA GLN A 201 8.21 2.26 16.57
C GLN A 201 8.25 3.24 15.38
N ASN A 202 7.81 2.82 14.20
CA ASN A 202 7.79 3.63 12.98
C ASN A 202 6.87 4.86 13.03
N GLN A 203 5.78 4.80 13.81
CA GLN A 203 4.90 5.95 13.99
C GLN A 203 5.36 6.96 15.06
N LYS A 204 6.39 6.64 15.86
CA LYS A 204 6.82 7.51 16.97
C LYS A 204 7.31 8.87 16.47
N ASN A 205 6.95 9.90 17.22
CA ASN A 205 7.47 11.25 16.99
C ASN A 205 8.90 11.36 17.50
N SER A 206 9.72 12.17 16.82
CA SER A 206 11.13 12.42 17.16
C SER A 206 11.99 11.15 17.25
N SER A 207 11.61 10.09 16.55
CA SER A 207 12.34 8.83 16.52
C SER A 207 13.57 8.90 15.61
N SER A 208 14.71 8.39 16.08
CA SER A 208 15.89 8.12 15.26
C SER A 208 16.02 6.65 14.85
N LEU A 209 15.06 5.80 15.19
CA LEU A 209 15.03 4.38 14.84
C LEU A 209 13.74 4.05 14.08
N PHE A 210 13.91 3.46 12.90
CA PHE A 210 12.81 2.94 12.07
C PHE A 210 13.10 1.49 11.69
N PHE A 211 12.06 0.67 11.64
CA PHE A 211 12.13 -0.72 11.20
C PHE A 211 11.69 -0.85 9.74
N SER A 212 12.40 -1.70 9.00
CA SER A 212 12.08 -2.06 7.63
C SER A 212 12.44 -3.52 7.40
N HIS A 213 11.44 -4.35 7.13
CA HIS A 213 11.63 -5.75 6.79
C HIS A 213 10.54 -6.27 5.85
N THR A 214 10.63 -7.55 5.48
CA THR A 214 9.60 -8.18 4.65
C THR A 214 8.25 -8.19 5.36
N PRO A 215 7.13 -7.99 4.65
CA PRO A 215 5.82 -7.94 5.28
C PRO A 215 5.49 -9.17 6.11
N ALA A 216 4.94 -8.96 7.31
CA ALA A 216 4.48 -10.00 8.21
C ALA A 216 2.95 -9.94 8.32
N PRO A 217 2.23 -11.07 8.15
CA PRO A 217 0.77 -11.08 8.15
C PRO A 217 0.18 -10.85 9.56
N PRO A 218 -1.11 -10.49 9.67
CA PRO A 218 -1.77 -10.33 10.95
C PRO A 218 -1.67 -11.56 11.86
N GLY A 219 -1.54 -11.32 13.18
CA GLY A 219 -1.50 -12.38 14.19
C GLY A 219 -0.11 -12.96 14.48
N THR A 220 0.96 -12.34 13.96
CA THR A 220 2.36 -12.69 14.27
C THR A 220 2.89 -12.07 15.58
N ALA A 221 2.00 -11.53 16.43
CA ALA A 221 2.31 -10.79 17.66
C ALA A 221 3.22 -11.49 18.69
N THR A 222 3.48 -12.79 18.56
CA THR A 222 4.35 -13.57 19.45
C THR A 222 5.73 -13.87 18.88
N THR A 223 6.05 -13.37 17.68
CA THR A 223 7.32 -13.64 17.00
C THR A 223 7.80 -12.39 16.26
N ILE A 224 8.89 -11.79 16.74
CA ILE A 224 9.84 -11.06 15.87
C ILE A 224 9.25 -9.77 15.24
N GLY A 225 8.79 -8.81 16.05
CA GLY A 225 8.39 -7.48 15.56
C GLY A 225 6.90 -7.25 15.30
N GLY A 226 6.10 -8.33 15.23
CA GLY A 226 4.64 -8.28 15.12
C GLY A 226 4.10 -8.34 13.69
N GLU A 227 2.86 -7.90 13.46
CA GLU A 227 2.37 -7.62 12.10
C GLU A 227 3.22 -6.50 11.50
N PHE A 228 3.49 -6.57 10.20
CA PHE A 228 4.26 -5.53 9.51
C PHE A 228 3.81 -5.37 8.08
N ASP A 229 3.20 -4.25 7.77
CA ASP A 229 2.82 -3.85 6.41
C ASP A 229 3.30 -2.45 6.02
N ASP A 230 3.97 -1.75 6.94
CA ASP A 230 4.74 -0.54 6.70
C ASP A 230 5.68 -0.67 5.49
N ILE A 231 5.78 0.41 4.71
CA ILE A 231 6.74 0.51 3.60
C ILE A 231 7.63 1.71 3.89
N VAL A 232 8.91 1.42 4.19
CA VAL A 232 9.90 2.42 4.59
C VAL A 232 10.92 2.63 3.48
N THR A 233 11.14 3.88 3.09
CA THR A 233 12.13 4.30 2.10
C THR A 233 12.99 5.42 2.69
N TRP A 234 14.29 5.41 2.44
CA TRP A 234 15.20 6.41 2.99
C TRP A 234 16.11 7.05 1.95
N ILE A 235 16.62 8.23 2.29
CA ILE A 235 17.64 8.94 1.52
C ILE A 235 18.99 8.42 2.00
N SER A 236 19.79 7.85 1.09
CA SER A 236 21.18 7.51 1.42
C SER A 236 22.01 8.80 1.48
N PRO A 237 22.86 8.99 2.52
CA PRO A 237 23.75 10.15 2.58
C PRO A 237 24.69 10.20 1.37
N ASN A 238 25.17 9.04 0.89
CA ASN A 238 26.07 8.95 -0.26
C ASN A 238 25.41 9.43 -1.56
N ILE A 239 24.13 9.09 -1.77
CA ILE A 239 23.37 9.54 -2.94
C ILE A 239 23.11 11.05 -2.84
N LEU A 240 22.68 11.52 -1.66
CA LEU A 240 22.43 12.94 -1.43
C LEU A 240 23.68 13.78 -1.68
N TYR A 241 24.82 13.40 -1.10
CA TYR A 241 26.09 14.09 -1.27
C TYR A 241 26.59 14.07 -2.70
N ASN A 242 26.53 12.92 -3.37
CA ASN A 242 26.93 12.84 -4.77
C ASN A 242 26.11 13.79 -5.66
N ARG A 243 24.80 13.84 -5.46
CA ARG A 243 23.90 14.73 -6.21
C ARG A 243 24.18 16.21 -5.89
N MET A 244 24.40 16.53 -4.62
CA MET A 244 24.72 17.90 -4.17
C MET A 244 26.05 18.41 -4.72
N VAL A 245 27.09 17.57 -4.75
CA VAL A 245 28.40 17.90 -5.36
C VAL A 245 28.26 18.09 -6.87
N ALA A 246 27.53 17.20 -7.55
CA ALA A 246 27.30 17.32 -8.99
C ALA A 246 26.55 18.62 -9.37
N ALA A 247 25.70 19.13 -8.47
CA ALA A 247 25.00 20.40 -8.64
C ALA A 247 25.81 21.63 -8.17
N GLY A 248 27.06 21.46 -7.71
CA GLY A 248 27.90 22.54 -7.16
C GLY A 248 27.35 23.15 -5.87
N LYS A 249 26.49 22.42 -5.14
CA LYS A 249 25.93 22.86 -3.85
C LYS A 249 26.82 22.53 -2.66
N LEU A 250 27.69 21.54 -2.80
CA LEU A 250 28.73 21.21 -1.84
C LEU A 250 30.10 21.28 -2.52
N PRO A 251 31.15 21.71 -1.80
CA PRO A 251 32.52 21.71 -2.30
C PRO A 251 33.04 20.30 -2.56
#